data_AF-A0A7C8YJ78-F1
#
_entry.id   AF-A0A7C8YJ78-F1
#
_cell.length_a   1.000
_cell.length_b   1.000
_cell.length_c   1.000
_cell.angle_alpha   90.00
_cell.angle_beta   90.00
_cell.angle_gamma   90.00
#
_symmetry.space_group_name_H-M   'P 1'
#
loop_
_entity.id
_entity.type
_entity.pdbx_description
1 polymer ?
#
loop_
_entity_poly.entity_id
_entity_poly.type
_entity_poly.pdbx_seq_one_letter_code
_entity_poly.pdbx_strand_id
1 'polypeptide(L)'
;GGNRGASLSMIISKYPHIKGINFDLPHVVTDRSDFPGITHVGGDMFVSVPQGDAIFIKSVFHNWDDEHCLKFMKNCYASLPDHGKVIACEYILPEVPDSEDVTRMAYHFDVLMMIGPNGKERTEPEFEALGK
;
A
#
# COMPACT_ATOMS: atom_id res chain seq x y z
N GLY A 1 0.99 -5.11 3.65
CA GLY A 1 0.17 -4.19 4.45
C GLY A 1 -1.30 -4.26 4.08
N GLY A 2 -1.91 -5.44 4.01
CA GLY A 2 -3.34 -5.59 3.73
C GLY A 2 -4.23 -5.64 4.99
N ASN A 3 -3.62 -5.54 6.17
CA ASN A 3 -4.25 -5.59 7.48
C ASN A 3 -5.14 -6.84 7.62
N ARG A 4 -6.38 -6.69 8.11
CA ARG A 4 -7.36 -7.78 8.22
C ARG A 4 -7.94 -8.23 6.88
N GLY A 5 -7.60 -7.60 5.75
CA GLY A 5 -8.04 -8.00 4.41
C GLY A 5 -9.37 -7.38 3.93
N ALA A 6 -9.93 -6.42 4.67
CA ALA A 6 -11.22 -5.81 4.34
C ALA A 6 -11.25 -5.16 2.94
N SER A 7 -10.21 -4.41 2.56
CA SER A 7 -10.13 -3.80 1.23
C SER A 7 -10.09 -4.84 0.11
N LEU A 8 -9.33 -5.91 0.27
CA LEU A 8 -9.26 -6.99 -0.70
C LEU A 8 -10.60 -7.75 -0.80
N SER A 9 -11.31 -7.93 0.32
CA SER A 9 -12.66 -8.51 0.35
C SER A 9 -13.66 -7.71 -0.48
N MET A 10 -13.63 -6.38 -0.40
CA MET A 10 -14.47 -5.53 -1.25
C MET A 10 -14.11 -5.67 -2.74
N ILE A 11 -12.82 -5.74 -3.07
CA ILE A 11 -12.34 -5.90 -4.45
C ILE A 11 -12.84 -7.23 -5.02
N ILE A 12 -12.63 -8.34 -4.31
CA ILE A 12 -13.02 -9.68 -4.79
C ILE A 12 -14.54 -9.84 -4.83
N SER A 13 -15.28 -9.25 -3.88
CA SER A 13 -16.74 -9.26 -3.93
C SER A 13 -17.29 -8.62 -5.22
N LYS A 14 -16.60 -7.59 -5.73
CA LYS A 14 -16.93 -6.96 -7.01
C LYS A 14 -16.35 -7.70 -8.23
N TYR A 15 -15.20 -8.34 -8.06
CA TYR A 15 -14.47 -9.06 -9.13
C TYR A 15 -14.12 -10.49 -8.68
N PRO A 16 -15.08 -11.43 -8.66
CA PRO A 16 -14.88 -12.76 -8.06
C PRO A 16 -13.86 -13.66 -8.78
N HIS A 17 -13.42 -13.28 -9.97
CA HIS A 17 -12.39 -14.00 -10.72
C HIS A 17 -10.96 -13.70 -10.21
N ILE A 18 -10.78 -12.64 -9.41
CA ILE A 18 -9.50 -12.31 -8.80
C ILE A 18 -9.20 -13.29 -7.67
N LYS A 19 -8.01 -13.88 -7.69
CA LYS A 19 -7.48 -14.68 -6.57
C LYS A 19 -6.74 -13.76 -5.62
N GLY A 20 -7.20 -13.65 -4.37
CA GLY A 20 -6.63 -12.71 -3.40
C GLY A 20 -5.59 -13.30 -2.48
N ILE A 21 -4.46 -12.61 -2.33
CA ILE A 21 -3.53 -12.82 -1.20
C ILE A 21 -3.56 -11.56 -0.33
N ASN A 22 -4.03 -11.70 0.92
CA ASN A 22 -3.88 -10.65 1.92
C ASN A 22 -2.54 -10.83 2.65
N PHE A 23 -1.61 -9.90 2.43
CA PHE A 23 -0.25 -9.97 2.98
C PHE A 23 -0.02 -8.89 4.03
N ASP A 24 0.38 -9.30 5.24
CA ASP A 24 0.76 -8.40 6.33
C ASP A 24 1.73 -9.09 7.30
N LEU A 25 2.13 -8.41 8.38
CA LEU A 25 2.96 -9.00 9.43
C LEU A 25 2.27 -10.24 10.04
N PRO A 26 3.01 -11.27 10.46
CA PRO A 26 2.43 -12.52 10.96
C PRO A 26 1.39 -12.31 12.06
N HIS A 27 1.66 -11.42 13.02
CA HIS A 27 0.72 -11.13 14.11
C HIS A 27 -0.56 -10.42 13.64
N VAL A 28 -0.51 -9.66 12.55
CA VAL A 28 -1.68 -8.96 11.99
C VAL A 28 -2.63 -9.93 11.28
N VAL A 29 -2.09 -10.87 10.50
CA VAL A 29 -2.90 -11.85 9.76
C VAL A 29 -3.39 -13.03 10.60
N THR A 30 -2.93 -13.15 11.85
CA THR A 30 -3.35 -14.21 12.77
C THR A 30 -4.76 -13.96 13.32
N ASP A 31 -5.11 -12.68 13.57
CA ASP A 31 -6.43 -12.24 14.04
C ASP A 31 -7.35 -11.87 12.85
N ARG A 32 -7.61 -12.85 11.98
CA ARG A 32 -8.31 -12.65 10.70
C ARG A 32 -9.81 -12.95 10.78
N SER A 33 -10.59 -12.22 10.00
CA SER A 33 -11.91 -12.68 9.57
C SER A 33 -11.74 -13.63 8.37
N ASP A 34 -12.42 -14.77 8.37
CA ASP A 34 -12.38 -15.68 7.21
C ASP A 34 -13.19 -15.06 6.06
N PHE A 35 -12.47 -14.49 5.09
CA PHE A 35 -13.05 -13.99 3.84
C PHE A 35 -12.95 -15.06 2.76
N PRO A 36 -14.07 -15.53 2.17
CA PRO A 36 -14.04 -16.48 1.07
C PRO A 36 -13.19 -15.97 -0.10
N GLY A 37 -12.34 -16.83 -0.66
CA GLY A 37 -11.49 -16.49 -1.81
C GLY A 37 -10.23 -15.69 -1.49
N ILE A 38 -9.93 -15.42 -0.21
CA ILE A 38 -8.70 -14.74 0.23
C ILE A 38 -7.80 -15.71 0.98
N THR A 39 -6.52 -15.77 0.57
CA THR A 39 -5.47 -16.43 1.33
C THR A 39 -4.70 -15.41 2.16
N HIS A 40 -4.62 -15.60 3.47
CA HIS A 40 -3.87 -14.72 4.36
C HIS A 40 -2.43 -15.23 4.51
N VAL A 41 -1.45 -14.37 4.25
CA VAL A 41 -0.02 -14.71 4.32
C VAL A 41 0.69 -13.73 5.24
N GLY A 42 1.37 -14.27 6.25
CA GLY A 42 2.20 -13.51 7.18
C GLY A 42 3.63 -13.38 6.66
N GLY A 43 4.21 -12.19 6.71
CA GLY A 43 5.62 -11.97 6.37
C GLY A 43 6.05 -10.53 6.52
N ASP A 44 7.25 -10.22 6.04
CA ASP A 44 7.84 -8.89 6.08
C ASP A 44 8.10 -8.41 4.64
N MET A 45 7.45 -7.32 4.25
CA MET A 45 7.60 -6.72 2.92
C MET A 45 9.01 -6.21 2.63
N PHE A 46 9.82 -5.95 3.66
CA PHE A 46 11.23 -5.59 3.51
C PHE A 46 12.13 -6.80 3.24
N VAL A 47 11.62 -8.02 3.38
CA VAL A 47 12.30 -9.27 3.05
C VAL A 47 11.79 -9.85 1.73
N SER A 48 10.48 -10.04 1.59
CA SER A 48 9.86 -10.54 0.37
C SER A 48 8.36 -10.24 0.32
N VAL A 49 7.78 -10.26 -0.88
CA VAL A 49 6.35 -10.09 -1.13
C VAL A 49 5.83 -11.30 -1.90
N PRO A 50 4.62 -11.84 -1.64
CA PRO A 50 4.05 -12.92 -2.43
C PRO A 50 3.93 -12.55 -3.92
N GLN A 51 4.09 -13.55 -4.80
CA GLN A 51 3.95 -13.35 -6.25
C GLN A 51 2.50 -13.06 -6.65
N GLY A 52 2.32 -12.21 -7.66
CA GLY A 52 1.02 -11.93 -8.27
C GLY A 52 1.12 -11.04 -9.50
N ASP A 53 0.04 -10.96 -10.28
CA ASP A 53 -0.01 -10.10 -11.49
C ASP A 53 -0.15 -8.61 -11.12
N ALA A 54 -0.68 -8.31 -9.94
CA ALA A 54 -0.78 -6.97 -9.41
C ALA A 54 -0.59 -6.96 -7.89
N ILE A 55 0.07 -5.92 -7.37
CA ILE A 55 0.27 -5.69 -5.94
C ILE A 55 -0.45 -4.40 -5.57
N PHE A 56 -1.49 -4.51 -4.76
CA PHE A 56 -2.24 -3.36 -4.25
C PHE A 56 -1.71 -2.93 -2.88
N ILE A 57 -1.36 -1.65 -2.75
CA ILE A 57 -0.77 -1.06 -1.56
C ILE A 57 -1.60 0.16 -1.19
N LYS A 58 -2.26 0.13 -0.04
CA LYS A 58 -3.12 1.22 0.44
C LYS A 58 -2.61 1.72 1.78
N SER A 59 -2.33 3.02 1.89
CA SER A 59 -1.91 3.65 3.14
C SER A 59 -0.70 2.94 3.77
N VAL A 60 0.33 2.67 2.95
CA VAL A 60 1.59 2.06 3.39
C VAL A 60 2.76 2.97 3.08
N PHE A 61 2.81 3.57 1.89
CA PHE A 61 3.94 4.42 1.46
C PHE A 61 4.15 5.58 2.43
N HIS A 62 3.07 6.17 2.92
CA HIS A 62 3.14 7.34 3.80
C HIS A 62 3.74 7.06 5.20
N ASN A 63 3.85 5.78 5.61
CA ASN A 63 4.43 5.41 6.90
C ASN A 63 5.97 5.42 6.92
N TRP A 64 6.59 5.58 5.76
CA TRP A 64 8.01 5.33 5.55
C TRP A 64 8.69 6.45 4.77
N ASP A 65 9.99 6.64 4.99
CA ASP A 65 10.83 7.46 4.14
C ASP A 65 11.08 6.82 2.77
N ASP A 66 11.73 7.58 1.87
CA ASP A 66 11.95 7.17 0.49
C ASP A 66 12.89 5.95 0.37
N GLU A 67 13.87 5.78 1.27
CA GLU A 67 14.78 4.63 1.27
C GLU A 67 14.01 3.33 1.58
N HIS A 68 13.14 3.36 2.58
CA HIS A 68 12.30 2.23 2.96
C HIS A 68 11.25 1.94 1.88
N CYS A 69 10.65 2.97 1.27
CA CYS A 69 9.76 2.81 0.13
C CYS A 69 10.44 2.06 -1.02
N LEU A 70 11.63 2.53 -1.44
CA LEU A 70 12.40 1.88 -2.49
C LEU A 70 12.77 0.44 -2.13
N LYS A 71 13.08 0.17 -0.85
CA LYS A 71 13.41 -1.18 -0.38
C LYS A 71 12.27 -2.17 -0.59
N PHE A 72 11.05 -1.87 -0.13
CA PHE A 72 9.93 -2.81 -0.34
C PHE A 72 9.45 -2.79 -1.79
N MET A 73 9.56 -1.66 -2.52
CA MET A 73 9.22 -1.60 -3.94
C MET A 73 10.08 -2.54 -4.79
N LYS A 74 11.37 -2.69 -4.48
CA LYS A 74 12.24 -3.69 -5.14
C LYS A 74 11.73 -5.12 -4.94
N ASN A 75 11.23 -5.44 -3.75
CA ASN A 75 10.62 -6.74 -3.47
C ASN A 75 9.29 -6.90 -4.21
N CYS A 76 8.48 -5.84 -4.30
CA CYS A 76 7.27 -5.85 -5.13
C CYS A 76 7.62 -6.11 -6.60
N TYR A 77 8.61 -5.42 -7.15
CA TYR A 77 9.07 -5.59 -8.52
C TYR A 77 9.52 -7.03 -8.81
N ALA A 78 10.32 -7.61 -7.91
CA ALA A 78 10.77 -9.01 -8.03
C ALA A 78 9.62 -10.05 -7.95
N SER A 79 8.47 -9.66 -7.39
CA SER A 79 7.29 -10.53 -7.23
C SER A 79 6.25 -10.36 -8.35
N LEU A 80 6.50 -9.46 -9.30
CA LEU A 80 5.64 -9.21 -10.45
C LEU A 80 6.20 -9.89 -11.72
N PRO A 81 5.34 -10.34 -12.64
CA PRO A 81 5.76 -10.64 -14.01
C PRO A 81 6.08 -9.35 -14.79
N ASP A 82 6.70 -9.45 -15.96
CA ASP A 82 7.07 -8.28 -16.81
C ASP A 82 5.90 -7.33 -17.12
N HIS A 83 4.67 -7.85 -17.18
CA HIS A 83 3.44 -7.09 -17.44
C HIS A 83 2.67 -6.72 -16.16
N GLY A 84 3.23 -7.05 -15.00
CA GLY A 84 2.62 -6.81 -13.71
C GLY A 84 2.65 -5.34 -13.31
N LYS A 85 1.92 -5.00 -12.24
CA LYS A 85 1.86 -3.62 -11.74
C LYS A 85 1.75 -3.51 -10.23
N VAL A 86 2.36 -2.47 -9.68
CA VAL A 86 2.05 -1.99 -8.33
C VAL A 86 0.95 -0.93 -8.45
N ILE A 87 -0.06 -1.00 -7.59
CA ILE A 87 -1.15 -0.03 -7.50
C ILE A 87 -1.07 0.61 -6.12
N ALA A 88 -0.64 1.86 -6.06
CA ALA A 88 -0.63 2.65 -4.83
C ALA A 88 -1.97 3.37 -4.66
N CYS A 89 -2.52 3.32 -3.44
CA CYS A 89 -3.71 4.04 -3.03
C CYS A 89 -3.35 4.88 -1.80
N GLU A 90 -2.96 6.13 -2.08
CA GLU A 90 -2.42 7.10 -1.11
C GLU A 90 -3.10 8.45 -1.31
N TYR A 91 -2.98 9.35 -0.34
CA TYR A 91 -3.26 10.76 -0.60
C TYR A 91 -2.14 11.33 -1.45
N ILE A 92 -2.50 12.20 -2.38
CA ILE A 92 -1.54 12.99 -3.16
C ILE A 92 -1.54 14.39 -2.57
N LEU A 93 -0.38 14.79 -2.06
CA LEU A 93 -0.18 16.14 -1.55
C LEU A 93 -0.16 17.11 -2.74
N PRO A 94 -1.02 18.14 -2.80
CA PRO A 94 -0.96 19.10 -3.88
C PRO A 94 0.28 19.99 -3.72
N GLU A 95 0.97 20.29 -4.83
CA GLU A 95 2.12 21.20 -4.81
C GLU A 95 1.71 22.65 -4.47
N VAL A 96 0.48 23.02 -4.86
CA VAL A 96 -0.12 24.32 -4.56
C VAL A 96 -1.38 24.08 -3.73
N PRO A 97 -1.40 24.48 -2.44
CA PRO A 97 -2.58 24.32 -1.60
C PRO A 97 -3.76 25.15 -2.12
N ASP A 98 -4.93 24.53 -2.16
CA ASP A 98 -6.22 25.21 -2.30
C ASP A 98 -7.06 25.07 -1.01
N SER A 99 -8.29 25.57 -1.05
CA SER A 99 -9.22 25.52 0.09
C SER A 99 -10.14 24.30 0.08
N GLU A 100 -9.95 23.34 -0.83
CA GLU A 100 -10.80 22.16 -0.92
C GLU A 100 -10.60 21.22 0.26
N ASP A 101 -11.66 20.47 0.60
CA ASP A 101 -11.63 19.55 1.75
C ASP A 101 -10.61 18.43 1.55
N VAL A 102 -10.40 17.97 0.31
CA VAL A 102 -9.41 16.92 -0.03
C VAL A 102 -7.99 17.40 0.24
N THR A 103 -7.66 18.63 -0.14
CA THR A 103 -6.36 19.26 0.11
C THR A 103 -6.11 19.39 1.61
N ARG A 104 -7.12 19.87 2.35
CA ARG A 104 -7.03 19.98 3.81
C ARG A 104 -6.82 18.62 4.47
N MET A 105 -7.50 17.58 3.98
CA MET A 105 -7.35 16.21 4.47
C MET A 105 -5.95 15.65 4.21
N ALA A 106 -5.40 15.85 3.00
CA ALA A 106 -4.04 15.43 2.66
C ALA A 106 -3.00 16.06 3.58
N TYR A 107 -3.05 17.38 3.80
CA TYR A 107 -2.14 18.05 4.75
C TYR A 107 -2.37 17.62 6.21
N HIS A 108 -3.61 17.31 6.61
CA HIS A 108 -3.87 16.79 7.94
C HIS A 108 -3.21 15.42 8.14
N PHE A 109 -3.29 14.54 7.14
CA PHE A 109 -2.57 13.27 7.17
C PHE A 109 -1.06 13.45 7.14
N ASP A 110 -0.53 14.39 6.36
CA ASP A 110 0.91 14.70 6.34
C ASP A 110 1.43 15.07 7.73
N VAL A 111 0.72 15.96 8.42
CA VAL A 111 1.05 16.31 9.81
C VAL A 111 0.93 15.10 10.74
N LEU A 112 -0.05 14.22 10.54
CA LEU A 112 -0.22 13.00 11.33
C LEU A 112 0.91 12.00 11.09
N MET A 113 1.45 11.92 9.86
CA MET A 113 2.56 11.04 9.51
C MET A 113 3.88 11.44 10.18
N MET A 114 4.04 12.69 10.61
CA MET A 114 5.18 13.12 11.44
C MET A 114 5.25 12.43 12.82
N ILE A 115 4.18 11.78 13.29
CA ILE A 115 4.19 10.99 14.52
C ILE A 115 4.96 9.66 14.32
N GLY A 116 4.97 9.15 13.08
CA GLY A 116 5.69 7.94 12.71
C GLY A 116 7.18 8.20 12.46
N PRO A 117 8.00 7.14 12.35
CA PRO A 117 9.42 7.28 12.03
C PRO A 117 9.60 7.76 10.58
N ASN A 118 9.71 9.08 10.40
CA ASN A 118 9.94 9.75 9.11
C ASN A 118 8.84 9.49 8.05
N GLY A 119 7.59 9.28 8.47
CA GLY A 119 6.45 9.22 7.56
C GLY A 119 6.17 10.59 6.92
N LYS A 120 5.66 10.57 5.69
CA LYS A 120 5.21 11.77 4.96
C LYS A 120 4.14 11.42 3.94
N GLU A 121 3.21 12.33 3.71
CA GLU A 121 2.46 12.30 2.46
C GLU A 121 3.37 12.83 1.34
N ARG A 122 3.08 12.46 0.09
CA ARG A 122 3.92 12.79 -1.07
C ARG A 122 3.11 13.44 -2.16
N THR A 123 3.77 14.34 -2.88
CA THR A 123 3.27 14.91 -4.13
C THR A 123 3.31 13.88 -5.27
N GLU A 124 2.59 14.14 -6.35
CA GLU A 124 2.63 13.27 -7.54
C GLU A 124 4.06 13.13 -8.12
N PRO A 125 4.86 14.20 -8.29
CA PRO A 125 6.24 14.08 -8.74
C PRO A 125 7.14 13.25 -7.81
N GLU A 126 6.92 13.30 -6.49
CA GLU A 126 7.65 12.46 -5.54
C GLU A 126 7.29 10.99 -5.69
N PHE A 127 6.01 10.66 -5.90
CA PHE A 127 5.59 9.29 -6.21
C PHE A 127 6.15 8.80 -7.55
N GLU A 128 6.18 9.65 -8.58
CA GLU A 128 6.82 9.32 -9.86
C GLU A 128 8.32 9.04 -9.68
N ALA A 129 9.00 9.80 -8.82
CA ALA A 129 10.41 9.60 -8.54
C ALA A 129 10.69 8.26 -7.85
N LEU A 130 9.78 7.77 -7.00
CA LEU A 130 9.87 6.44 -6.40
C LEU A 130 9.69 5.31 -7.42
N GLY A 131 8.93 5.55 -8.49
CA GLY A 131 8.62 4.56 -9.53
C GLY A 131 9.65 4.45 -10.66
N LYS A 132 10.68 5.30 -10.67
CA LYS A 132 11.77 5.32 -11.68
C LYS A 132 12.94 4.44 -11.25
#